data_AF-A0A399XCS6-F1
#
_entry.id   AF-A0A399XCS6-F1
#
_cell.length_a   1.000
_cell.length_b   1.000
_cell.length_c   1.000
_cell.angle_alpha   90.00
_cell.angle_beta   90.00
_cell.angle_gamma   90.00
#
_symmetry.space_group_name_H-M   'P 1'
#
loop_
_entity.id
_entity.type
_entity.pdbx_description
1 polymer ?
#
loop_
_entity_poly.entity_id
_entity_poly.type
_entity_poly.pdbx_seq_one_letter_code
_entity_poly.pdbx_strand_id
1 'polypeptide(L)'
;MLNIPAALFTKYSILLSKKSVPVSLHNNYKKWLRYYLDFCHNHCYGYAERESLEHFMVKLHEKHQSPAMQEEAAQAVSLYYEMLRSA
;
A
#
# COMPACT_ATOMS: atom_id res chain seq x y z
N MET A 1 -0.29 -15.08 -3.84
CA MET A 1 -0.65 -13.99 -2.90
C MET A 1 0.12 -14.23 -1.62
N LEU A 2 0.86 -13.22 -1.19
CA LEU A 2 1.60 -13.17 0.05
C LEU A 2 0.63 -13.34 1.22
N ASN A 3 0.95 -14.25 2.13
CA ASN A 3 0.21 -14.38 3.38
C ASN A 3 0.59 -13.21 4.31
N ILE A 4 -0.18 -12.13 4.20
CA ILE A 4 0.03 -10.93 5.01
C ILE A 4 -0.51 -11.18 6.43
N PRO A 5 0.30 -11.00 7.48
CA PRO A 5 -0.15 -11.19 8.85
C PRO A 5 -1.33 -10.29 9.19
N ALA A 6 -2.35 -10.83 9.85
CA ALA A 6 -3.52 -10.05 10.31
C ALA A 6 -3.10 -8.86 11.19
N ALA A 7 -2.08 -9.05 12.02
CA ALA A 7 -1.50 -8.00 12.85
C ALA A 7 -1.02 -6.78 12.04
N LEU A 8 -0.52 -6.98 10.81
CA LEU A 8 -0.13 -5.89 9.92
C LEU A 8 -1.36 -5.06 9.52
N PHE A 9 -2.44 -5.71 9.08
CA PHE A 9 -3.67 -5.01 8.71
C PHE A 9 -4.35 -4.34 9.88
N THR A 10 -4.26 -4.90 11.09
CA THR A 10 -4.76 -4.27 12.31
C THR A 10 -4.00 -2.97 12.59
N LYS A 11 -2.66 -3.01 12.60
CA LYS A 11 -1.84 -1.81 12.79
C LYS A 11 -2.11 -0.75 11.72
N TYR A 12 -2.22 -1.19 10.47
CA TYR A 12 -2.50 -0.31 9.34
C TYR A 12 -3.88 0.34 9.46
N SER A 13 -4.93 -0.42 9.81
CA SER A 13 -6.27 0.13 10.07
C SER A 13 -6.29 1.19 11.17
N ILE A 14 -5.55 0.96 12.26
CA ILE A 14 -5.42 1.95 13.33
C ILE A 14 -4.78 3.24 12.80
N LEU A 15 -3.75 3.13 11.95
CA LEU A 15 -3.15 4.30 11.31
C LEU A 15 -4.14 5.03 10.40
N LEU A 16 -4.89 4.32 9.56
CA LEU A 16 -5.91 4.92 8.68
C LEU A 16 -6.94 5.73 9.49
N SER A 17 -7.41 5.18 10.61
CA SER A 17 -8.31 5.88 11.53
C SER A 17 -7.65 7.13 12.14
N LYS A 18 -6.39 7.03 12.59
CA LYS A 18 -5.64 8.18 13.14
C LYS A 18 -5.41 9.28 12.10
N LYS A 19 -5.34 8.92 10.83
CA LYS A 19 -5.17 9.84 9.69
C LYS A 19 -6.49 10.35 9.12
N SER A 20 -7.61 10.08 9.79
CA SER A 20 -8.95 10.49 9.38
C SER A 20 -9.33 10.00 7.98
N VAL A 21 -8.75 8.89 7.52
CA VAL A 21 -9.16 8.25 6.26
C VAL A 21 -10.58 7.70 6.44
N PRO A 22 -11.55 8.03 5.57
CA PRO A 22 -12.91 7.53 5.65
C PRO A 22 -12.95 6.00 5.72
N VAL A 23 -13.76 5.44 6.62
CA VAL A 23 -13.87 3.98 6.81
C VAL A 23 -14.29 3.26 5.52
N SER A 24 -15.07 3.93 4.66
CA SER A 24 -15.45 3.43 3.33
C SER A 24 -14.24 3.15 2.43
N LEU A 25 -13.12 3.88 2.61
CA LEU A 25 -11.89 3.72 1.83
C LEU A 25 -10.91 2.73 2.45
N HIS A 26 -11.10 2.29 3.71
CA HIS A 26 -10.15 1.41 4.39
C HIS A 26 -9.94 0.09 3.65
N ASN A 27 -11.02 -0.46 3.07
CA ASN A 27 -10.93 -1.70 2.29
C ASN A 27 -10.13 -1.51 1.00
N ASN A 28 -10.27 -0.36 0.34
CA ASN A 28 -9.48 -0.02 -0.85
C ASN A 28 -8.00 0.13 -0.50
N TYR A 29 -7.69 0.87 0.56
CA TYR A 29 -6.32 1.07 1.02
C TYR A 29 -5.65 -0.25 1.41
N LYS A 30 -6.36 -1.15 2.11
CA LYS A 30 -5.86 -2.50 2.43
C LYS A 30 -5.62 -3.34 1.16
N LYS A 31 -6.48 -3.21 0.16
CA LYS A 31 -6.33 -3.89 -1.13
C LYS A 31 -5.07 -3.39 -1.86
N TRP A 32 -4.86 -2.09 -1.92
CA TRP A 32 -3.65 -1.51 -2.51
C TRP A 32 -2.39 -1.91 -1.78
N LEU A 33 -2.42 -1.89 -0.44
CA LEU A 33 -1.30 -2.36 0.37
C LEU A 33 -0.99 -3.84 0.07
N ARG A 34 -2.01 -4.70 -0.03
CA ARG A 34 -1.81 -6.11 -0.41
C ARG A 34 -1.14 -6.23 -1.77
N TYR A 35 -1.64 -5.51 -2.77
CA TYR A 35 -1.09 -5.54 -4.12
C TYR A 35 0.36 -5.04 -4.18
N TYR A 36 0.69 -4.00 -3.42
CA TYR A 36 2.05 -3.52 -3.30
C TYR A 36 2.98 -4.56 -2.65
N LEU A 37 2.55 -5.21 -1.56
CA LEU A 37 3.35 -6.23 -0.89
C LEU A 37 3.50 -7.50 -1.76
N ASP A 38 2.45 -7.89 -2.47
CA ASP A 38 2.52 -8.93 -3.50
C ASP A 38 3.51 -8.56 -4.61
N PHE A 39 3.48 -7.32 -5.08
CA PHE A 39 4.39 -6.81 -6.11
C PHE A 39 5.85 -6.87 -5.66
N CYS A 40 6.14 -6.37 -4.46
CA CYS A 40 7.49 -6.40 -3.88
C CYS A 40 7.99 -7.84 -3.73
N HIS A 41 7.14 -8.74 -3.22
CA HIS A 41 7.49 -10.14 -3.06
C HIS A 41 7.83 -10.81 -4.40
N ASN A 42 7.02 -10.58 -5.44
CA ASN A 42 7.18 -11.23 -6.74
C ASN A 42 8.41 -10.73 -7.53
N HIS A 43 8.90 -9.52 -7.25
CA HIS A 43 10.04 -8.92 -7.94
C HIS A 43 11.27 -8.77 -7.04
N CYS A 44 11.25 -9.38 -5.85
CA CYS A 44 12.32 -9.32 -4.85
C CYS A 44 12.74 -7.89 -4.44
N TYR A 45 11.80 -6.94 -4.45
CA TYR A 45 12.04 -5.58 -3.97
C TYR A 45 11.84 -5.48 -2.44
N GLY A 46 12.55 -4.55 -1.80
CA GLY A 46 12.37 -4.29 -0.38
C GLY A 46 11.00 -3.67 -0.09
N TYR A 47 10.29 -4.18 0.92
CA TYR A 47 8.94 -3.71 1.24
C TYR A 47 8.89 -2.24 1.67
N ALA A 48 10.00 -1.65 2.10
CA ALA A 48 10.08 -0.27 2.60
C ALA A 48 11.00 0.64 1.76
N GLU A 49 11.39 0.19 0.56
CA GLU A 49 12.30 0.94 -0.30
C GLU A 49 11.54 1.90 -1.20
N ARG A 50 12.08 3.11 -1.38
CA ARG A 50 11.49 4.13 -2.26
C ARG A 50 11.36 3.62 -3.70
N GLU A 51 12.38 2.90 -4.18
CA GLU A 51 12.42 2.34 -5.53
C GLU A 51 11.24 1.38 -5.75
N SER A 52 10.84 0.61 -4.73
CA SER A 52 9.69 -0.31 -4.81
C SER A 52 8.39 0.40 -5.14
N LEU A 53 8.15 1.58 -4.54
CA LEU A 53 6.97 2.39 -4.84
C LEU A 53 7.04 2.92 -6.28
N GLU A 54 8.20 3.43 -6.70
CA GLU A 54 8.37 3.96 -8.06
C GLU A 54 8.10 2.87 -9.11
N HIS A 55 8.67 1.67 -8.95
CA HIS A 55 8.40 0.52 -9.82
C HIS A 55 6.93 0.09 -9.77
N PHE A 56 6.30 0.10 -8.60
CA PHE A 56 4.89 -0.23 -8.46
C PHE A 56 4.00 0.77 -9.21
N MET A 57 4.29 2.07 -9.13
CA MET A 57 3.55 3.11 -9.84
C MET A 57 3.68 2.99 -11.35
N VAL A 58 4.91 2.73 -11.86
CA VAL A 58 5.12 2.40 -13.27
C VAL A 58 4.25 1.21 -13.68
N LYS A 59 4.17 0.18 -12.83
CA LYS A 59 3.34 -1.00 -13.11
C LYS A 59 1.85 -0.71 -13.16
N LEU A 60 1.34 0.18 -12.30
CA LEU A 60 -0.06 0.61 -12.33
C LEU A 60 -0.38 1.43 -13.58
N HIS A 61 0.57 2.26 -14.02
CA HIS A 61 0.45 3.01 -15.27
C HIS A 61 0.39 2.09 -16.49
N GLU A 62 1.28 1.10 -16.59
CA GLU A 62 1.25 0.08 -17.66
C GLU A 62 -0.05 -0.72 -17.69
N LYS A 63 -0.69 -0.93 -16.53
CA LYS A 63 -1.98 -1.61 -16.41
C LYS A 63 -3.18 -0.72 -16.73
N HIS A 64 -2.95 0.51 -17.20
CA HIS A 64 -3.97 1.51 -17.51
C HIS A 64 -4.92 1.79 -16.33
N GLN A 65 -4.42 1.72 -15.10
CA GLN A 65 -5.20 2.15 -13.94
C GLN A 65 -5.52 3.64 -14.06
N SER A 66 -6.72 4.04 -13.64
CA SER A 66 -7.11 5.46 -13.69
C SER A 66 -6.20 6.31 -12.79
N PRO A 67 -6.03 7.61 -13.07
CA PRO A 67 -5.25 8.51 -12.22
C PRO A 67 -5.68 8.47 -10.75
N ALA A 68 -6.99 8.43 -10.50
CA ALA A 68 -7.53 8.32 -9.14
C ALA A 68 -7.14 7.02 -8.43
N MET A 69 -7.10 5.89 -9.15
CA MET A 69 -6.66 4.60 -8.60
C MET A 69 -5.15 4.58 -8.33
N GLN A 70 -4.36 5.21 -9.21
CA GLN A 70 -2.92 5.38 -8.99
C GLN A 70 -2.64 6.25 -7.76
N GLU A 71 -3.38 7.35 -7.61
CA GLU A 71 -3.27 8.23 -6.44
C GLU A 71 -3.67 7.50 -5.14
N GLU A 72 -4.79 6.77 -5.14
CA GLU A 72 -5.23 5.98 -3.98
C GLU A 72 -4.19 4.92 -3.60
N ALA A 73 -3.58 4.26 -4.59
CA ALA A 73 -2.52 3.29 -4.38
C ALA A 73 -1.26 3.94 -3.78
N ALA A 74 -0.83 5.08 -4.33
CA ALA A 74 0.33 5.83 -3.84
C ALA A 74 0.14 6.30 -2.40
N GLN A 75 -1.06 6.81 -2.07
CA GLN A 75 -1.42 7.22 -0.72
C GLN A 75 -1.43 6.03 0.24
N ALA A 76 -1.99 4.89 -0.17
CA ALA A 76 -2.01 3.69 0.64
C ALA A 76 -0.60 3.20 1.00
N VAL A 77 0.31 3.15 0.03
CA VAL A 77 1.71 2.73 0.26
C VAL A 77 2.48 3.75 1.10
N SER A 78 2.24 5.05 0.87
CA SER A 78 2.88 6.12 1.66
C SER A 78 2.52 6.04 3.14
N LEU A 79 1.25 5.78 3.47
CA LEU A 79 0.82 5.55 4.85
C LEU A 79 1.47 4.29 5.45
N TYR A 80 1.71 3.26 4.65
CA TYR A 80 2.42 2.07 5.11
C TYR A 80 3.88 2.39 5.47
N TYR A 81 4.58 3.20 4.67
CA TYR A 81 5.92 3.66 5.02
C TYR A 81 5.93 4.52 6.27
N GLU A 82 4.94 5.39 6.45
CA GLU A 82 4.81 6.15 7.69
C GLU A 82 4.62 5.25 8.91
N MET A 83 3.80 4.19 8.78
CA MET A 83 3.60 3.18 9.81
C MET A 83 4.92 2.50 10.19
N LEU A 84 5.75 2.17 9.21
CA LEU A 84 7.05 1.52 9.43
C LEU A 84 8.08 2.45 10.09
N ARG A 85 8.06 3.75 9.74
CA ARG A 85 8.94 4.75 10.36
C ARG A 85 8.56 5.11 11.80
N SER A 86 7.32 4.84 12.18
CA SER A 86 6.76 5.16 13.49
C SER A 86 6.71 3.94 14.44
N ALA A 87 7.24 2.80 14.02
CA ALA A 87 7.26 1.53 14.75
C ALA A 87 8.66 1.23 15.30
#